data_AF-A0A972CM53-F1
#
_entry.id   AF-A0A972CM53-F1
#
_cell.length_a   1.000
_cell.length_b   1.000
_cell.length_c   1.000
_cell.angle_alpha   90.00
_cell.angle_beta   90.00
_cell.angle_gamma   90.00
#
_symmetry.space_group_name_H-M   'P 1'
#
loop_
_entity.id
_entity.type
_entity.pdbx_description
1 polymer ?
#
loop_
_entity_poly.entity_id
_entity_poly.type
_entity_poly.pdbx_seq_one_letter_code
_entity_poly.pdbx_strand_id
1 'polypeptide(L)'
;MKGIFWKEGESFSNSMSLIAFLLVRYPEIGTVRFDPELKTLQFSFILNKILSEPEFESFKESLLLSLNAISEIQERNSGKTQLTFSVYDGLTFVEILRDIDSLNQEEIALIIGIVRSHFEGDLLLDQQENMQEEDIVIQEEMIEHMLEDLKDSRPEKRLIGFREEGRVLIFNRANLPK
;
A
#
# COMPACT_ATOMS: atom_id res chain seq x y z
N MET A 1 -21.12 -2.88 -8.74
CA MET A 1 -20.87 -3.26 -7.33
C MET A 1 -21.23 -4.73 -7.11
N LYS A 2 -20.29 -5.64 -7.31
CA LYS A 2 -20.42 -7.05 -6.91
C LYS A 2 -19.36 -7.38 -5.86
N GLY A 3 -19.83 -7.76 -4.68
CA GLY A 3 -19.20 -8.79 -3.88
C GLY A 3 -18.07 -8.40 -2.93
N ILE A 4 -18.24 -7.37 -2.10
CA ILE A 4 -17.51 -7.37 -0.83
C ILE A 4 -18.29 -8.29 0.13
N PHE A 5 -17.78 -9.50 0.35
CA PHE A 5 -18.41 -10.51 1.20
C PHE A 5 -17.75 -10.52 2.58
N TRP A 6 -18.56 -10.24 3.61
CA TRP A 6 -18.18 -10.25 5.02
C TRP A 6 -18.67 -11.52 5.71
N LYS A 7 -17.90 -12.05 6.67
CA LYS A 7 -18.38 -13.09 7.58
C LYS A 7 -19.05 -12.42 8.78
N GLU A 8 -20.32 -12.72 9.04
CA GLU A 8 -21.11 -12.15 10.16
C GLU A 8 -20.35 -12.29 11.49
N GLY A 9 -20.07 -11.17 12.15
CA GLY A 9 -19.61 -11.14 13.55
C GLY A 9 -18.61 -10.05 13.94
N GLU A 10 -17.81 -9.51 13.00
CA GLU A 10 -16.89 -8.40 13.29
C GLU A 10 -17.33 -7.10 12.60
N SER A 11 -17.37 -5.98 13.33
CA SER A 11 -17.62 -4.66 12.75
C SER A 11 -16.49 -4.28 11.81
N PHE A 12 -16.82 -3.97 10.55
CA PHE A 12 -15.86 -3.50 9.57
C PHE A 12 -15.29 -2.15 10.02
N SER A 13 -13.98 -2.07 10.27
CA SER A 13 -13.31 -0.86 10.76
C SER A 13 -12.79 0.01 9.61
N ASN A 14 -12.57 1.30 9.86
CA ASN A 14 -11.98 2.22 8.88
C ASN A 14 -10.61 1.74 8.37
N SER A 15 -9.81 1.07 9.20
CA SER A 15 -8.53 0.47 8.78
C SER A 15 -8.72 -0.67 7.76
N MET A 16 -9.77 -1.48 7.91
CA MET A 16 -10.09 -2.52 6.94
C MET A 16 -10.64 -1.90 5.65
N SER A 17 -11.49 -0.86 5.75
CA SER A 17 -11.96 -0.07 4.60
C SER A 17 -10.79 0.49 3.79
N LEU A 18 -9.84 1.15 4.46
CA LEU A 18 -8.67 1.74 3.83
C LEU A 18 -7.87 0.70 3.04
N ILE A 19 -7.57 -0.45 3.66
CA ILE A 19 -6.85 -1.55 2.99
C ILE A 19 -7.62 -2.03 1.75
N ALA A 20 -8.95 -2.15 1.84
CA ALA A 20 -9.77 -2.53 0.70
C ALA A 20 -9.68 -1.50 -0.43
N PHE A 21 -9.84 -0.21 -0.13
CA PHE A 21 -9.75 0.86 -1.12
C PHE A 21 -8.38 0.94 -1.78
N LEU A 22 -7.30 0.83 -1.01
CA LEU A 22 -5.93 0.82 -1.53
C LEU A 22 -5.71 -0.31 -2.54
N LEU A 23 -6.17 -1.52 -2.23
CA LEU A 23 -6.00 -2.68 -3.11
C LEU A 23 -6.88 -2.61 -4.37
N VAL A 24 -8.05 -1.99 -4.29
CA VAL A 24 -8.92 -1.78 -5.45
C VAL A 24 -8.36 -0.68 -6.35
N ARG A 25 -7.91 0.43 -5.77
CA ARG A 25 -7.45 1.62 -6.49
C ARG A 25 -6.09 1.41 -7.17
N TYR A 26 -5.21 0.64 -6.54
CA TYR A 26 -3.82 0.47 -6.98
C TYR A 26 -3.52 -1.01 -7.30
N PRO A 27 -3.70 -1.43 -8.56
CA PRO A 27 -3.53 -2.82 -8.96
C PRO A 27 -2.07 -3.31 -8.91
N GLU A 28 -1.11 -2.44 -8.63
CA GLU A 28 0.30 -2.76 -8.40
C GLU A 28 0.52 -3.38 -7.02
N ILE A 29 -0.32 -3.03 -6.05
CA ILE A 29 -0.11 -3.43 -4.65
C ILE A 29 -0.52 -4.88 -4.49
N GLY A 30 0.44 -5.78 -4.32
CA GLY A 30 0.19 -7.19 -4.04
C GLY A 30 -0.43 -7.39 -2.65
N THR A 31 0.17 -6.80 -1.62
CA THR A 31 -0.39 -6.80 -0.25
C THR A 31 -0.24 -5.46 0.45
N VAL A 32 -1.18 -5.16 1.36
CA VAL A 32 -1.07 -4.07 2.33
C VAL A 32 -1.08 -4.68 3.72
N ARG A 33 -0.12 -4.30 4.57
CA ARG A 33 -0.10 -4.67 5.99
C ARG A 33 -0.20 -3.42 6.85
N PHE A 34 -1.02 -3.48 7.87
CA PHE A 34 -1.18 -2.43 8.85
C PHE A 34 -0.76 -2.93 10.23
N ASP A 35 0.12 -2.18 10.87
CA ASP A 35 0.58 -2.42 12.24
C ASP A 35 0.16 -1.25 13.15
N PRO A 36 -0.82 -1.45 14.05
CA PRO A 36 -1.27 -0.39 14.95
C PRO A 36 -0.26 -0.03 16.04
N GLU A 37 0.58 -0.98 16.46
CA GLU A 37 1.56 -0.73 17.54
C GLU A 37 2.70 0.15 17.03
N LEU A 38 3.14 -0.13 15.80
CA LEU A 38 4.19 0.66 15.15
C LEU A 38 3.64 1.88 14.41
N LYS A 39 2.32 1.98 14.25
CA LYS A 39 1.64 2.97 13.40
C LYS A 39 2.23 3.00 11.98
N THR A 40 2.32 1.82 11.35
CA THR A 40 2.90 1.70 10.01
C THR A 40 1.96 1.01 9.02
N LEU A 41 2.12 1.40 7.76
CA LEU A 41 1.58 0.72 6.59
C LEU A 41 2.74 0.17 5.76
N GLN A 42 2.66 -1.10 5.39
CA GLN A 42 3.60 -1.75 4.49
C GLN A 42 2.90 -2.09 3.18
N PHE A 43 3.41 -1.57 2.08
CA PHE A 43 3.02 -1.93 0.72
C PHE A 43 3.99 -2.97 0.19
N SER A 44 3.48 -4.05 -0.39
CA SER A 44 4.31 -5.07 -1.05
C SER A 44 3.93 -5.19 -2.51
N PHE A 45 4.95 -5.14 -3.37
CA PHE A 45 4.87 -5.25 -4.81
C PHE A 45 5.59 -6.53 -5.24
N ILE A 46 5.06 -7.20 -6.26
CA ILE A 46 5.64 -8.45 -6.76
C ILE A 46 6.12 -8.20 -8.19
N LEU A 47 7.39 -8.52 -8.44
CA LEU A 47 8.03 -8.42 -9.74
C LEU A 47 8.27 -9.82 -10.30
N ASN A 48 7.94 -10.01 -11.57
CA ASN A 48 8.24 -11.21 -12.34
C ASN A 48 9.68 -11.21 -12.88
N LYS A 49 10.63 -10.78 -12.04
CA LYS A 49 12.06 -10.83 -12.29
C LYS A 49 12.84 -10.93 -10.98
N ILE A 50 14.11 -11.29 -11.08
CA ILE A 50 15.07 -11.20 -9.99
C ILE A 50 15.70 -9.80 -10.04
N LEU A 51 15.40 -8.97 -9.03
CA LEU A 51 15.97 -7.64 -8.90
C LEU A 51 17.41 -7.72 -8.38
N SER A 52 18.33 -7.01 -9.01
CA SER A 52 19.71 -6.88 -8.53
C SER A 52 19.82 -5.80 -7.44
N GLU A 53 20.82 -5.92 -6.55
CA GLU A 53 21.06 -4.90 -5.52
C GLU A 53 21.26 -3.48 -6.11
N PRO A 54 22.03 -3.28 -7.21
CA PRO A 54 22.19 -1.94 -7.80
C PRO A 54 20.88 -1.38 -8.38
N GLU A 55 20.05 -2.21 -9.00
CA GLU A 55 18.73 -1.79 -9.48
C GLU A 55 17.83 -1.36 -8.32
N PHE A 56 17.84 -2.13 -7.22
CA PHE A 56 17.08 -1.81 -6.03
C PHE A 56 17.55 -0.50 -5.36
N GLU A 57 18.85 -0.30 -5.20
CA GLU A 57 19.38 0.93 -4.61
C GLU A 57 19.07 2.16 -5.49
N SER A 58 19.15 2.04 -6.82
CA SER A 58 18.75 3.12 -7.73
C SER A 58 17.26 3.49 -7.59
N PHE A 59 16.39 2.48 -7.52
CA PHE A 59 14.96 2.68 -7.25
C PHE A 59 14.72 3.34 -5.89
N LYS A 60 15.38 2.85 -4.84
CA LYS A 60 15.27 3.35 -3.48
C LYS A 60 15.73 4.80 -3.35
N GLU A 61 16.84 5.17 -3.98
CA GLU A 61 17.32 6.55 -4.03
C GLU A 61 16.30 7.47 -4.72
N SER A 62 15.75 7.05 -5.86
CA SER A 62 14.71 7.81 -6.57
C SER A 62 13.46 8.02 -5.70
N LEU A 63 12.97 6.95 -5.08
CA LEU A 63 11.76 6.96 -4.24
C LEU A 63 11.94 7.88 -3.02
N LEU A 64 13.07 7.78 -2.33
CA LEU A 64 13.38 8.63 -1.17
C LEU A 64 13.58 10.10 -1.57
N LEU A 65 14.25 10.37 -2.69
CA LEU A 65 14.44 11.73 -3.19
C LEU A 65 13.09 12.38 -3.51
N SER A 66 12.20 11.68 -4.21
CA SER A 66 10.87 12.20 -4.57
C SER A 66 9.99 12.44 -3.35
N LEU A 67 10.00 11.52 -2.36
CA LEU A 67 9.26 11.71 -1.11
C LEU A 67 9.77 12.91 -0.29
N ASN A 68 11.08 13.12 -0.25
CA ASN A 68 11.65 14.28 0.42
C ASN A 68 11.29 15.59 -0.32
N ALA A 69 11.35 15.59 -1.65
CA ALA A 69 11.04 16.76 -2.46
C ALA A 69 9.57 17.20 -2.29
N ILE A 70 8.62 16.26 -2.32
CA ILE A 70 7.20 16.60 -2.14
C ILE A 70 6.93 17.11 -0.71
N SER A 71 7.56 16.51 0.29
CA SER A 71 7.45 16.95 1.69
C SER A 71 7.97 18.36 1.89
N GLU A 72 9.11 18.70 1.27
CA GLU A 72 9.70 20.04 1.34
C GLU A 72 8.80 21.10 0.68
N ILE A 73 8.27 20.81 -0.52
CA ILE A 73 7.34 21.69 -1.23
C ILE A 73 6.09 21.97 -0.41
N GLN A 74 5.63 20.97 0.36
CA GLN A 74 4.41 21.05 1.15
C GLN A 74 4.64 21.52 2.59
N GLU A 75 5.89 21.86 2.95
CA GLU A 75 6.30 22.25 4.30
C GLU A 75 5.91 21.21 5.38
N ARG A 76 5.96 19.93 5.03
CA ARG A 76 5.63 18.79 5.90
C ARG A 76 6.86 17.97 6.27
N ASN A 77 6.72 17.14 7.31
CA ASN A 77 7.74 16.15 7.67
C ASN A 77 7.63 14.95 6.72
N SER A 78 8.75 14.48 6.16
CA SER A 78 8.77 13.32 5.25
C SER A 78 8.53 11.99 5.94
N GLY A 79 8.53 11.95 7.27
CA GLY A 79 8.29 10.75 8.06
C GLY A 79 9.41 9.71 7.92
N LYS A 80 9.09 8.47 8.25
CA LYS A 80 9.96 7.30 8.17
C LYS A 80 9.53 6.43 7.00
N THR A 81 10.43 6.29 6.03
CA THR A 81 10.31 5.29 4.97
C THR A 81 11.40 4.24 5.14
N GLN A 82 11.03 2.96 5.05
CA GLN A 82 11.98 1.87 4.91
C GLN A 82 11.63 1.06 3.67
N LEU A 83 12.64 0.70 2.89
CA LEU A 83 12.49 -0.15 1.71
C LEU A 83 13.32 -1.40 1.91
N THR A 84 12.75 -2.54 1.55
CA THR A 84 13.43 -3.84 1.52
C THR A 84 13.03 -4.59 0.25
N PHE A 85 13.84 -5.54 -0.18
CA PHE A 85 13.41 -6.52 -1.16
C PHE A 85 13.85 -7.93 -0.74
N SER A 86 13.12 -8.92 -1.22
CA SER A 86 13.48 -10.32 -1.07
C SER A 86 13.16 -11.09 -2.35
N VAL A 87 13.92 -12.15 -2.61
CA VAL A 87 13.73 -12.99 -3.79
C VAL A 87 13.23 -14.35 -3.34
N TYR A 88 12.12 -14.80 -3.92
CA TYR A 88 11.55 -16.11 -3.65
C TYR A 88 10.97 -16.70 -4.92
N ASP A 89 11.37 -17.93 -5.24
CA ASP A 89 10.89 -18.69 -6.41
C ASP A 89 10.94 -17.91 -7.75
N GLY A 90 12.04 -17.19 -7.99
CA GLY A 90 12.24 -16.38 -9.19
C GLY A 90 11.47 -15.06 -9.23
N LEU A 91 10.64 -14.78 -8.21
CA LEU A 91 9.94 -13.52 -8.03
C LEU A 91 10.69 -12.62 -7.05
N THR A 92 10.58 -11.30 -7.25
CA THR A 92 11.06 -10.33 -6.27
C THR A 92 9.88 -9.68 -5.56
N PHE A 93 9.93 -9.63 -4.24
CA PHE A 93 9.01 -8.89 -3.40
C PHE A 93 9.69 -7.61 -2.96
N VAL A 94 9.19 -6.46 -3.41
CA VAL A 94 9.63 -5.14 -2.96
C VAL A 94 8.65 -4.67 -1.89
N GLU A 95 9.16 -4.30 -0.72
CA GLU A 95 8.37 -3.86 0.41
C GLU A 95 8.73 -2.42 0.78
N ILE A 96 7.71 -1.58 0.91
CA ILE A 96 7.83 -0.17 1.31
C ILE A 96 7.02 0.02 2.58
N LEU A 97 7.70 0.32 3.68
CA LEU A 97 7.12 0.61 4.98
C LEU A 97 7.08 2.14 5.17
N ARG A 98 5.91 2.68 5.49
CA ARG A 98 5.67 4.09 5.81
C ARG A 98 5.04 4.21 7.19
N ASP A 99 5.40 5.24 7.95
CA ASP A 99 4.63 5.65 9.11
C ASP A 99 3.31 6.28 8.69
N ILE A 100 2.28 6.09 9.50
CA ILE A 100 0.93 6.58 9.21
C ILE A 100 0.82 8.07 9.51
N ASP A 101 1.60 8.58 10.46
CA ASP A 101 1.45 9.95 10.95
C ASP A 101 1.77 10.98 9.83
N SER A 102 2.77 10.74 8.98
CA SER A 102 3.07 11.61 7.83
C SER A 102 2.35 11.22 6.52
N LEU A 103 1.92 9.95 6.39
CA LEU A 103 1.38 9.43 5.14
C LEU A 103 0.07 10.13 4.72
N ASN A 104 -0.05 10.39 3.44
CA ASN A 104 -1.25 10.93 2.78
C ASN A 104 -1.44 10.25 1.42
N GLN A 105 -2.59 10.48 0.80
CA GLN A 105 -2.98 9.88 -0.47
C GLN A 105 -2.04 10.28 -1.61
N GLU A 106 -1.58 11.53 -1.68
CA GLU A 106 -0.68 12.00 -2.73
C GLU A 106 0.67 11.26 -2.68
N GLU A 107 1.20 11.02 -1.47
CA GLU A 107 2.42 10.23 -1.27
C GLU A 107 2.23 8.78 -1.72
N ILE A 108 1.06 8.18 -1.44
CA ILE A 108 0.76 6.82 -1.93
C ILE A 108 0.74 6.83 -3.46
N ALA A 109 0.05 7.79 -4.09
CA ALA A 109 0.01 7.92 -5.54
C ALA A 109 1.42 8.11 -6.14
N LEU A 110 2.27 8.90 -5.50
CA LEU A 110 3.67 9.11 -5.89
C LEU A 110 4.49 7.81 -5.79
N ILE A 111 4.37 7.08 -4.67
CA ILE A 111 5.03 5.78 -4.48
C ILE A 111 4.64 4.82 -5.60
N ILE A 112 3.35 4.69 -5.89
CA ILE A 112 2.85 3.81 -6.95
C ILE A 112 3.34 4.27 -8.32
N GLY A 113 3.36 5.58 -8.59
CA GLY A 113 3.88 6.15 -9.83
C GLY A 113 5.36 5.81 -10.07
N ILE A 114 6.19 5.89 -9.04
CA ILE A 114 7.63 5.58 -9.11
C ILE A 114 7.86 4.07 -9.23
N VAL A 115 7.08 3.25 -8.51
CA VAL A 115 7.11 1.79 -8.67
C VAL A 115 6.77 1.39 -10.11
N ARG A 116 5.69 1.98 -10.66
CA ARG A 116 5.31 1.75 -12.06
C ARG A 116 6.40 2.16 -13.03
N SER A 117 7.02 3.34 -12.87
CA SER A 117 8.03 3.82 -13.81
C SER A 117 9.32 3.02 -13.76
N HIS A 118 9.73 2.52 -12.59
CA HIS A 118 10.95 1.72 -12.44
C HIS A 118 10.80 0.26 -12.87
N PHE A 119 9.60 -0.30 -12.71
CA PHE A 119 9.36 -1.75 -12.88
C PHE A 119 8.26 -2.04 -13.90
N GLU A 120 8.05 -1.13 -14.85
CA GLU A 120 7.09 -1.31 -15.94
C GLU A 120 7.38 -2.61 -16.69
N GLY A 121 6.33 -3.41 -16.94
CA GLY A 121 6.43 -4.70 -17.61
C GLY A 121 6.88 -5.87 -16.73
N ASP A 122 7.53 -5.60 -15.59
CA ASP A 122 7.92 -6.63 -14.62
C ASP A 122 6.92 -6.76 -13.46
N LEU A 123 6.12 -5.73 -13.18
CA LEU A 123 5.09 -5.75 -12.13
C LEU A 123 4.01 -6.80 -12.43
N LEU A 124 3.74 -7.67 -11.45
CA LEU A 124 2.56 -8.51 -11.46
C LEU A 124 1.33 -7.68 -11.11
N LEU A 125 0.51 -7.42 -12.14
CA LEU A 125 -0.76 -6.70 -12.01
C LEU A 125 -1.92 -7.69 -12.04
N ASP A 126 -2.91 -7.48 -11.18
CA ASP A 126 -4.22 -8.13 -11.34
C ASP A 126 -5.05 -7.35 -12.36
N GLN A 127 -5.94 -8.02 -13.08
CA GLN A 127 -6.74 -7.39 -14.14
C GLN A 127 -7.59 -6.25 -13.56
N GLN A 128 -7.45 -5.05 -14.13
CA GLN A 128 -8.36 -3.94 -13.82
C GLN A 128 -9.71 -4.16 -14.51
N GLU A 129 -10.80 -3.99 -13.77
CA GLU A 129 -12.03 -3.49 -14.36
C GLU A 129 -11.80 -2.01 -14.71
N ASN A 130 -12.14 -1.58 -15.93
CA ASN A 130 -11.99 -0.18 -16.34
C ASN A 130 -12.80 0.74 -15.40
N MET A 131 -12.10 1.53 -14.58
CA MET A 131 -12.70 2.50 -13.66
C MET A 131 -12.89 3.85 -14.35
N GLN A 132 -14.00 4.54 -14.09
CA GLN A 132 -14.25 5.88 -14.66
C GLN A 132 -13.44 6.94 -13.88
N GLU A 133 -13.07 8.05 -14.53
CA GLU A 133 -12.27 9.12 -13.89
C GLU A 133 -12.96 9.75 -12.67
N GLU A 134 -14.29 9.90 -12.71
CA GLU A 134 -15.08 10.39 -11.58
C GLU A 134 -15.00 9.45 -10.36
N ASP A 135 -14.95 8.14 -10.60
CA ASP A 135 -14.77 7.13 -9.54
C ASP A 135 -13.36 7.22 -8.91
N ILE A 136 -12.36 7.64 -9.67
CA ILE A 136 -10.97 7.77 -9.19
C ILE A 136 -10.86 8.89 -8.17
N VAL A 137 -11.38 10.08 -8.47
CA VAL A 137 -11.30 11.24 -7.57
C VAL A 137 -11.99 10.96 -6.23
N ILE A 138 -13.19 10.37 -6.28
CA ILE A 138 -13.94 10.02 -5.08
C ILE A 138 -13.17 9.00 -4.23
N GLN A 139 -12.51 8.02 -4.86
CA GLN A 139 -11.70 7.05 -4.12
C GLN A 139 -10.48 7.68 -3.46
N GLU A 140 -9.85 8.66 -4.09
CA GLU A 140 -8.70 9.36 -3.52
C GLU A 140 -9.10 10.19 -2.29
N GLU A 141 -10.23 10.91 -2.37
CA GLU A 141 -10.78 11.63 -1.20
C GLU A 141 -11.15 10.67 -0.06
N MET A 142 -11.73 9.50 -0.37
CA MET A 142 -12.02 8.48 0.65
C MET A 142 -10.75 7.92 1.29
N ILE A 143 -9.69 7.67 0.51
CA ILE A 143 -8.41 7.20 1.03
C ILE A 143 -7.81 8.25 1.97
N GLU A 144 -7.82 9.53 1.58
CA GLU A 144 -7.30 10.62 2.41
C GLU A 144 -8.05 10.71 3.75
N HIS A 145 -9.38 10.77 3.71
CA HIS A 145 -10.19 10.80 4.93
C HIS A 145 -9.92 9.60 5.85
N MET A 146 -9.80 8.39 5.28
CA MET A 146 -9.53 7.21 6.08
C MET A 146 -8.12 7.16 6.66
N LEU A 147 -7.13 7.76 5.97
CA LEU A 147 -5.79 7.95 6.52
C LEU A 147 -5.81 8.93 7.69
N GLU A 148 -6.54 10.03 7.59
CA GLU A 148 -6.73 10.99 8.69
C GLU A 148 -7.39 10.33 9.91
N ASP A 149 -8.50 9.62 9.71
CA ASP A 149 -9.15 8.85 10.78
C ASP A 149 -8.18 7.85 11.43
N LEU A 150 -7.32 7.21 10.63
CA LEU A 150 -6.38 6.21 11.11
C LEU A 150 -5.32 6.81 12.04
N LYS A 151 -4.87 8.04 11.76
CA LYS A 151 -3.87 8.77 12.58
C LYS A 151 -4.37 9.02 14.01
N ASP A 152 -5.66 9.35 14.14
CA ASP A 152 -6.31 9.70 15.40
C ASP A 152 -6.91 8.48 16.14
N SER A 153 -7.18 7.40 15.40
CA SER A 153 -7.70 6.16 15.97
C SER A 153 -6.63 5.37 16.73
N ARG A 154 -7.09 4.45 17.60
CA ARG A 154 -6.26 3.39 18.19
C ARG A 154 -6.78 2.04 17.72
N PRO A 155 -6.48 1.62 16.48
CA PRO A 155 -6.89 0.30 16.03
C PRO A 155 -6.15 -0.75 16.85
N GLU A 156 -6.82 -1.84 17.22
CA GLU A 156 -6.21 -2.85 18.11
C GLU A 156 -5.66 -4.06 17.34
N LYS A 157 -5.95 -4.16 16.04
CA LYS A 157 -5.71 -5.36 15.23
C LYS A 157 -4.67 -5.11 14.16
N ARG A 158 -3.68 -6.00 14.06
CA ARG A 158 -2.77 -6.08 12.92
C ARG A 158 -3.52 -6.66 11.73
N LEU A 159 -3.54 -5.95 10.61
CA LEU A 159 -4.29 -6.35 9.42
C LEU A 159 -3.34 -6.67 8.27
N ILE A 160 -3.73 -7.64 7.46
CA ILE A 160 -3.13 -7.89 6.15
C ILE A 160 -4.24 -8.03 5.12
N GLY A 161 -4.14 -7.27 4.04
CA GLY A 161 -5.02 -7.39 2.88
C GLY A 161 -4.24 -7.81 1.65
N PHE A 162 -4.88 -8.59 0.79
CA PHE A 162 -4.37 -8.97 -0.53
C PHE A 162 -5.53 -9.27 -1.49
N ARG A 163 -5.21 -9.38 -2.77
CA ARG A 163 -6.17 -9.75 -3.82
C ARG A 163 -6.04 -11.22 -4.19
N GLU A 164 -7.17 -11.87 -4.39
CA GLU A 164 -7.26 -13.25 -4.87
C GLU A 164 -8.51 -13.40 -5.76
N GLU A 165 -8.29 -13.68 -7.05
CA GLU A 165 -9.35 -13.89 -8.06
C GLU A 165 -10.37 -12.73 -8.12
N GLY A 166 -9.89 -11.48 -8.19
CA GLY A 166 -10.75 -10.29 -8.26
C GLY A 166 -11.49 -9.94 -6.96
N ARG A 167 -11.14 -10.59 -5.83
CA ARG A 167 -11.68 -10.27 -4.50
C ARG A 167 -10.58 -9.72 -3.62
N VAL A 168 -10.92 -8.77 -2.76
CA VAL A 168 -10.05 -8.34 -1.66
C VAL A 168 -10.35 -9.17 -0.43
N LEU A 169 -9.32 -9.80 0.13
CA LEU A 169 -9.37 -10.53 1.38
C LEU A 169 -8.60 -9.77 2.44
N ILE A 170 -9.18 -9.61 3.63
CA ILE A 170 -8.54 -8.95 4.77
C ILE A 170 -8.56 -9.89 5.95
N PHE A 171 -7.39 -10.13 6.52
CA PHE A 171 -7.21 -10.99 7.68
C PHE A 171 -6.68 -10.17 8.85
N ASN A 172 -7.27 -10.39 10.01
CA ASN A 172 -6.65 -10.02 11.28
C ASN A 172 -5.55 -11.04 11.61
N ARG A 173 -4.30 -10.61 11.60
CA ARG A 173 -3.19 -11.39 12.16
C ARG A 173 -3.22 -11.22 13.67
N ALA A 174 -4.13 -11.93 14.32
CA ALA A 174 -4.05 -12.16 15.75
C ALA A 174 -2.79 -13.01 16.01
N ASN A 175 -1.67 -12.35 16.36
CA ASN A 175 -0.43 -12.92 16.86
C ASN A 175 0.17 -14.09 16.03
N LEU A 176 1.06 -13.78 15.10
CA LEU A 176 2.09 -14.76 14.72
C LEU A 176 3.22 -14.64 15.75
N PRO A 177 3.57 -15.70 16.50
CA PRO A 177 4.81 -15.69 17.28
C PRO A 177 5.99 -15.53 16.32
N LYS A 178 6.95 -14.68 16.72
CA LYS A 178 8.25 -14.52 16.05
C LYS A 178 8.99 -15.85 15.96
#